data_AF-A0A0B8QEK0-F1
#
_entry.id   AF-A0A0B8QEK0-F1
#
_cell.length_a   1.000
_cell.length_b   1.000
_cell.length_c   1.000
_cell.angle_alpha   90.00
_cell.angle_beta   90.00
_cell.angle_gamma   90.00
#
_symmetry.space_group_name_H-M   'P 1'
#
loop_
_entity.id
_entity.type
_entity.pdbx_description
1 polymer ?
#
loop_
_entity_poly.entity_id
_entity_poly.type
_entity_poly.pdbx_seq_one_letter_code
_entity_poly.pdbx_strand_id
1 'polypeptide(L)'
;MLTDRAVNSNHAAIPAMLAVGAVHHHLIRKGLRAKCDIVVETADARETHHFATLVGYGANAVNPYLVIETMVELQRTKKLDPATSIKDLFENYRKSINGGLLKIFSKMGISTLQSYHALRSLKP
;
A
#
# COMPACT_ATOMS: atom_id res chain seq x y z
N MET A 1 2.66 -10.56 8.46
CA MET A 1 1.69 -9.47 8.22
C MET A 1 2.00 -8.34 9.18
N LEU A 2 2.06 -7.10 8.70
CA LEU A 2 2.25 -5.88 9.50
C LEU A 2 0.93 -5.09 9.46
N THR A 3 0.45 -4.60 10.60
CA THR A 3 -0.81 -3.85 10.69
C THR A 3 -0.70 -2.70 11.68
N ASP A 4 -1.33 -1.57 11.36
CA ASP A 4 -1.46 -0.40 12.24
C ASP A 4 -2.85 -0.29 12.91
N ARG A 5 -3.75 -1.27 12.71
CA ARG A 5 -5.12 -1.27 13.25
C ARG A 5 -5.21 -1.19 14.77
N ALA A 6 -4.18 -1.61 15.50
CA ALA A 6 -4.17 -1.60 16.97
C ALA A 6 -3.96 -0.21 17.58
N VAL A 7 -3.92 0.85 16.76
CA VAL A 7 -3.82 2.24 17.21
C VAL A 7 -4.93 2.59 18.20
N ASN A 8 -4.56 3.25 19.29
CA ASN A 8 -5.50 3.77 20.28
C ASN A 8 -4.93 5.06 20.89
N SER A 9 -5.69 5.70 21.78
CA SER A 9 -5.28 6.95 22.43
C SER A 9 -3.94 6.86 23.18
N ASN A 10 -3.52 5.65 23.55
CA ASN A 10 -2.31 5.40 24.33
C ASN A 10 -1.19 4.76 23.48
N HIS A 11 -1.45 4.42 22.21
CA HIS A 11 -0.50 3.75 21.32
C HIS A 11 -0.50 4.42 19.95
N ALA A 12 0.61 5.10 19.64
CA ALA A 12 0.82 5.68 18.31
C ALA A 12 1.12 4.60 17.27
N ALA A 13 0.60 4.78 16.05
CA ALA A 13 0.98 3.93 14.91
C ALA A 13 2.43 4.21 14.53
N ILE A 14 3.16 3.12 14.25
CA ILE A 14 4.43 3.23 13.55
C ILE A 14 4.10 3.48 12.07
N PRO A 15 4.70 4.50 11.42
CA PRO A 15 4.51 4.73 9.99
C PRO A 15 4.76 3.45 9.20
N ALA A 16 3.80 3.06 8.35
CA ALA A 16 3.84 1.75 7.68
C ALA A 16 5.12 1.57 6.84
N MET A 17 5.58 2.64 6.19
CA MET A 17 6.82 2.64 5.41
C MET A 17 8.06 2.29 6.26
N LEU A 18 8.14 2.83 7.48
CA LEU A 18 9.25 2.57 8.40
C LEU A 18 9.23 1.12 8.87
N ALA A 19 8.06 0.61 9.26
CA ALA A 19 7.88 -0.77 9.69
C ALA A 19 8.29 -1.76 8.58
N VAL A 20 7.83 -1.53 7.35
CA VAL A 20 8.18 -2.36 6.18
C VAL A 20 9.67 -2.34 5.91
N GLY A 21 10.28 -1.15 5.81
CA GLY A 21 11.71 -1.03 5.51
C GLY A 21 12.58 -1.69 6.59
N ALA A 22 12.25 -1.49 7.87
CA ALA A 22 12.98 -2.09 8.99
C ALA A 22 12.92 -3.62 8.95
N VAL A 23 11.72 -4.19 8.81
CA VAL A 23 11.51 -5.64 8.75
C VAL A 23 12.14 -6.24 7.50
N HIS A 24 11.95 -5.61 6.34
CA HIS A 24 12.53 -6.05 5.07
C HIS A 24 14.06 -6.15 5.16
N HIS A 25 14.72 -5.08 5.62
CA HIS A 25 16.18 -5.08 5.77
C HIS A 25 16.66 -6.04 6.85
N HIS A 26 15.93 -6.21 7.94
CA HIS A 26 16.26 -7.19 8.97
C HIS A 26 16.23 -8.62 8.42
N LEU A 27 15.18 -8.97 7.66
CA LEU A 27 15.04 -10.29 7.04
C LEU A 27 16.12 -10.56 5.99
N ILE A 28 16.55 -9.54 5.25
CA ILE A 28 17.70 -9.65 4.33
C ILE A 28 18.97 -9.99 5.12
N ARG A 29 19.28 -9.24 6.19
CA ARG A 29 20.47 -9.48 7.02
C ARG A 29 20.49 -10.86 7.66
N LYS A 30 19.32 -11.46 7.92
CA LYS A 30 19.18 -12.81 8.47
C LYS A 30 19.09 -13.92 7.40
N GLY A 31 19.08 -13.57 6.11
CA GLY A 31 18.90 -14.53 5.02
C GLY A 31 17.50 -15.17 4.98
N LEU A 32 16.50 -14.55 5.60
CA LEU A 32 15.14 -15.08 5.74
C LEU A 32 14.14 -14.48 4.75
N ARG A 33 14.51 -13.42 4.01
CA ARG A 33 13.58 -12.70 3.12
C ARG A 33 12.98 -13.56 2.00
N ALA A 34 13.71 -14.57 1.52
CA ALA A 34 13.21 -15.50 0.51
C ALA A 34 12.19 -16.52 1.06
N LYS A 35 12.08 -16.64 2.39
CA LYS A 35 11.22 -17.62 3.07
C LYS A 35 9.90 -17.02 3.57
N CYS A 36 9.68 -15.72 3.41
CA CYS A 36 8.49 -15.05 3.94
C CYS A 36 8.12 -13.83 3.11
N ASP A 37 6.81 -13.55 3.06
CA ASP A 37 6.27 -12.36 2.40
C ASP A 37 5.79 -11.32 3.43
N ILE A 38 5.89 -10.06 3.03
CA ILE A 38 5.50 -8.92 3.84
C ILE A 38 4.18 -8.38 3.27
N VAL A 39 3.08 -8.70 3.92
CA VAL A 39 1.76 -8.08 3.68
C VAL A 39 1.55 -6.97 4.69
N VAL A 40 1.15 -5.80 4.22
CA VAL A 40 0.96 -4.59 5.02
C VAL A 40 -0.50 -4.20 5.00
N GLU A 41 -1.09 -4.02 6.17
CA GLU A 41 -2.39 -3.43 6.33
C GLU A 41 -2.21 -2.06 7.00
N THR A 42 -2.66 -0.99 6.36
CA THR A 42 -2.37 0.36 6.85
C THR A 42 -3.44 1.40 6.49
N ALA A 43 -3.62 2.36 7.39
CA ALA A 43 -4.42 3.57 7.19
C ALA A 43 -3.68 4.67 6.40
N ASP A 44 -2.36 4.57 6.27
CA ASP A 44 -1.51 5.58 5.63
C ASP A 44 -1.53 5.48 4.10
N ALA A 45 -1.79 4.29 3.54
CA ALA A 45 -1.74 4.08 2.10
C ALA A 45 -3.01 4.56 1.39
N ARG A 46 -2.97 5.77 0.84
CA ARG A 46 -4.14 6.40 0.16
C ARG A 46 -3.92 6.82 -1.28
N GLU A 47 -2.66 7.05 -1.64
CA GLU A 47 -2.27 7.60 -2.94
C GLU A 47 -1.30 6.65 -3.60
N THR A 48 -1.23 6.70 -4.93
CA THR A 48 -0.33 5.87 -5.72
C THR A 48 1.12 5.89 -5.22
N HIS A 49 1.62 7.05 -4.77
CA HIS A 49 2.97 7.15 -4.22
C HIS A 49 3.15 6.28 -2.97
N HIS A 50 2.18 6.26 -2.05
CA HIS A 50 2.26 5.43 -0.85
C HIS A 50 2.39 3.95 -1.22
N PHE A 51 1.61 3.47 -2.19
CA PHE A 51 1.72 2.09 -2.69
C PHE A 51 3.08 1.84 -3.35
N ALA A 52 3.53 2.74 -4.22
CA ALA A 52 4.83 2.62 -4.87
C ALA A 52 5.95 2.53 -3.84
N THR A 53 5.95 3.39 -2.82
CA THR A 53 6.99 3.35 -1.79
C THR A 53 6.93 2.08 -0.96
N LEU A 54 5.75 1.64 -0.51
CA LEU A 54 5.63 0.40 0.27
C LEU A 54 6.16 -0.81 -0.51
N VAL A 55 5.80 -0.93 -1.80
CA VAL A 55 6.30 -2.01 -2.68
C VAL A 55 7.80 -1.88 -2.93
N GLY A 56 8.30 -0.67 -3.20
CA GLY A 56 9.72 -0.40 -3.42
C GLY A 56 10.60 -0.72 -2.20
N TYR A 57 10.06 -0.57 -0.98
CA TYR A 57 10.71 -0.95 0.27
C TYR A 57 10.50 -2.43 0.66
N GLY A 58 9.77 -3.21 -0.15
CA GLY A 58 9.74 -4.65 -0.05
C GLY A 58 8.44 -5.28 0.47
N ALA A 59 7.33 -4.52 0.51
CA ALA A 59 5.99 -5.05 0.74
C ALA A 59 5.48 -5.81 -0.50
N ASN A 60 5.02 -7.06 -0.31
CA ASN A 60 4.46 -7.88 -1.37
C ASN A 60 3.01 -7.50 -1.69
N ALA A 61 2.26 -7.04 -0.69
CA ALA A 61 0.88 -6.62 -0.83
C ALA A 61 0.55 -5.53 0.20
N VAL A 62 -0.36 -4.63 -0.18
CA VAL A 62 -0.82 -3.51 0.64
C VAL A 62 -2.34 -3.53 0.70
N ASN A 63 -2.90 -3.59 1.92
CA ASN A 63 -4.31 -3.47 2.21
C ASN A 63 -4.61 -2.08 2.83
N PRO A 64 -5.16 -1.14 2.04
CA PRO A 64 -5.49 0.21 2.50
C PRO A 64 -6.86 0.24 3.21
N TYR A 65 -6.98 -0.40 4.36
CA TYR A 65 -8.29 -0.63 4.98
C TYR A 65 -9.07 0.65 5.26
N LEU A 66 -8.41 1.71 5.71
CA LEU A 66 -9.11 2.96 6.07
C LEU A 66 -9.70 3.63 4.83
N VAL A 67 -9.06 3.52 3.68
CA VAL A 67 -9.61 4.03 2.41
C VAL A 67 -10.85 3.24 2.03
N ILE A 68 -10.79 1.91 2.17
CA ILE A 68 -11.91 1.01 1.89
C ILE A 68 -13.11 1.37 2.78
N GLU A 69 -12.89 1.49 4.08
CA GLU A 69 -13.93 1.87 5.06
C GLU A 69 -14.48 3.28 4.77
N THR A 70 -13.61 4.22 4.41
CA THR A 70 -14.02 5.60 4.04
C THR A 70 -14.89 5.60 2.79
N MET A 71 -14.56 4.82 1.74
CA MET A 71 -15.37 4.74 0.53
C MET A 71 -16.76 4.19 0.80
N VAL A 72 -16.87 3.15 1.64
CA VAL A 72 -18.15 2.59 2.05
C VAL A 72 -18.98 3.61 2.82
N GLU A 73 -18.36 4.33 3.75
CA GLU A 73 -19.04 5.36 4.55
C GLU A 73 -19.51 6.55 3.70
N LEU A 74 -18.70 6.99 2.73
CA LEU A 74 -19.08 8.06 1.80
C LEU A 74 -20.26 7.66 0.90
N GLN A 75 -20.31 6.40 0.45
CA GLN A 75 -21.47 5.89 -0.29
C GLN A 75 -22.71 5.81 0.61
N ARG A 76 -22.55 5.31 1.85
CA ARG A 76 -23.64 5.19 2.84
C ARG A 76 -24.24 6.54 3.20
N THR A 77 -23.41 7.57 3.32
CA THR A 77 -23.82 8.95 3.62
C THR A 77 -24.29 9.73 2.39
N LYS A 78 -24.40 9.08 1.22
CA LYS A 78 -24.84 9.68 -0.06
C LYS A 78 -24.01 10.90 -0.48
N LYS A 79 -22.73 10.92 -0.12
CA LYS A 79 -21.77 11.95 -0.55
C LYS A 79 -21.14 11.65 -1.91
N LEU A 80 -21.31 10.42 -2.39
CA LEU A 80 -20.90 9.96 -3.71
C LEU A 80 -22.15 9.73 -4.59
N ASP A 81 -21.91 9.52 -5.88
CA ASP A 81 -22.97 9.24 -6.84
C ASP A 81 -23.83 8.04 -6.39
N PRO A 82 -25.14 8.24 -6.14
CA PRO A 82 -26.04 7.16 -5.72
C PRO A 82 -26.16 6.02 -6.73
N ALA A 83 -25.89 6.28 -8.01
CA ALA A 83 -25.98 5.29 -9.08
C ALA A 83 -24.77 4.34 -9.11
N THR A 84 -23.65 4.71 -8.46
CA THR A 84 -22.44 3.90 -8.46
C THR A 84 -22.52 2.83 -7.37
N SER A 85 -22.31 1.56 -7.74
CA SER A 85 -22.26 0.48 -6.74
C SER A 85 -20.95 0.52 -5.94
N ILE A 86 -20.98 0.02 -4.69
CA ILE A 86 -19.76 -0.11 -3.87
C ILE A 86 -18.68 -0.93 -4.59
N LYS A 87 -19.09 -1.95 -5.35
CA LYS A 87 -18.18 -2.78 -6.14
C LYS A 87 -17.48 -1.97 -7.24
N ASP A 88 -18.22 -1.11 -7.93
CA ASP A 88 -17.66 -0.26 -8.98
C ASP A 88 -16.73 0.80 -8.39
N LEU A 89 -17.04 1.34 -7.21
CA LEU A 89 -16.13 2.24 -6.49
C LEU A 89 -14.78 1.55 -6.21
N PHE A 90 -14.79 0.33 -5.68
CA PHE A 90 -13.56 -0.43 -5.42
C PHE A 90 -12.78 -0.74 -6.70
N GLU A 91 -13.47 -1.13 -7.77
CA GLU A 91 -12.83 -1.42 -9.05
C GLU A 91 -12.21 -0.16 -9.66
N ASN A 92 -12.90 0.98 -9.60
CA ASN A 92 -12.40 2.27 -10.07
C ASN A 92 -11.19 2.74 -9.26
N TYR A 93 -11.22 2.58 -7.93
CA TYR A 93 -10.08 2.88 -7.07
C TYR A 93 -8.87 1.99 -7.42
N ARG A 94 -9.09 0.67 -7.51
CA ARG A 94 -8.05 -0.30 -7.89
C ARG A 94 -7.44 0.03 -9.24
N LYS A 95 -8.27 0.32 -10.25
CA LYS A 95 -7.83 0.70 -11.59
C LYS A 95 -7.01 1.99 -11.59
N SER A 96 -7.45 2.99 -10.82
CA SER A 96 -6.74 4.27 -10.67
C SER A 96 -5.36 4.09 -10.04
N ILE A 97 -5.27 3.32 -8.95
CA ILE A 97 -3.99 3.02 -8.30
C ILE A 97 -3.07 2.23 -9.23
N ASN A 98 -3.58 1.20 -9.91
CA ASN A 98 -2.79 0.40 -10.86
C ASN A 98 -2.26 1.25 -12.02
N GLY A 99 -3.10 2.11 -12.60
CA GLY A 99 -2.67 3.03 -13.66
C GLY A 99 -1.60 4.02 -13.19
N GLY A 100 -1.75 4.54 -11.97
CA GLY A 100 -0.73 5.38 -11.36
C GLY A 100 0.60 4.65 -11.13
N LEU A 101 0.56 3.41 -10.63
CA LEU A 101 1.76 2.60 -10.39
C LEU A 101 2.49 2.33 -11.70
N LEU A 102 1.77 1.94 -12.75
CA LEU A 102 2.34 1.78 -14.09
C LEU A 102 3.01 3.06 -14.57
N LYS A 103 2.38 4.23 -14.36
CA LYS A 103 2.96 5.54 -14.71
C LYS A 103 4.26 5.82 -13.95
N ILE A 104 4.35 5.44 -12.67
CA ILE A 104 5.59 5.56 -11.88
C ILE A 104 6.66 4.62 -12.43
N PHE A 105 6.31 3.37 -12.72
CA PHE A 105 7.26 2.38 -13.24
C PHE A 105 7.81 2.78 -14.61
N SER A 106 6.96 3.29 -15.50
CA SER A 106 7.37 3.79 -16.82
C SER A 106 8.36 4.96 -16.75
N LYS A 107 8.26 5.83 -15.73
CA LYS A 107 9.24 6.92 -15.53
C LYS A 107 10.64 6.42 -15.17
N MET A 108 10.74 5.24 -14.56
CA MET A 108 12.02 4.63 -14.16
C MET A 108 12.48 3.51 -15.11
N GLY A 109 11.77 3.29 -16.22
CA GLY A 109 12.11 2.26 -17.21
C GLY A 109 11.89 0.82 -16.72
N ILE A 110 11.03 0.63 -15.71
CA ILE A 110 10.75 -0.69 -15.14
C ILE A 110 9.42 -1.20 -15.71
N SER A 111 9.44 -2.41 -16.28
CA SER A 111 8.30 -2.96 -17.01
C SER A 111 7.48 -3.99 -16.21
N THR A 112 7.97 -4.44 -15.05
CA THR A 112 7.26 -5.44 -14.21
C THR A 112 7.29 -5.03 -12.73
N LEU A 113 6.19 -5.34 -12.02
CA LEU A 113 6.08 -5.08 -10.58
C LEU A 113 7.12 -5.88 -9.78
N GLN A 114 7.44 -7.10 -10.21
CA GLN A 114 8.45 -7.93 -9.57
C GLN A 114 9.86 -7.33 -9.65
N SER A 115 10.19 -6.66 -10.77
CA SER A 115 11.45 -5.92 -10.87
C SER A 115 11.46 -4.65 -10.04
N TYR A 116 10.29 -4.04 -9.80
CA TYR A 116 10.16 -2.87 -8.92
C TYR A 116 10.21 -3.23 -7.42
N HIS A 117 9.82 -4.45 -7.08
CA HIS A 117 9.81 -4.95 -5.70
C HIS A 117 11.20 -4.96 -5.09
N ALA A 118 11.36 -4.35 -3.91
CA ALA A 118 12.65 -4.16 -3.24
C ALA A 118 13.69 -3.34 -4.06
N LEU A 119 13.25 -2.65 -5.12
CA LEU A 119 14.14 -1.78 -5.90
C LEU A 119 14.30 -0.45 -5.15
N ARG A 120 15.49 -0.25 -4.58
CA ARG A 120 15.85 0.93 -3.77
C ARG A 120 16.11 2.18 -4.63
N SER A 121 15.21 2.51 -5.54
CA SER A 121 15.32 3.62 -6.51
C SER A 121 14.75 4.95 -6.01
N LEU A 122 13.98 4.95 -4.93
CA LEU A 122 13.47 6.18 -4.33
C LEU A 122 14.63 6.88 -3.60
N LYS A 123 15.12 7.99 -4.18
CA LYS A 123 15.97 8.93 -3.44
C LYS A 123 15.15 9.59 -2.32
N PRO A 124 15.76 9.86 -1.16
CA PRO A 124 15.10 10.51 -0.03
C PRO A 124 14.56 11.89 -0.38
#